data_AF-A0A2V8FMR1-F1
#
_entry.id   AF-A0A2V8FMR1-F1
#
_cell.length_a   1.000
_cell.length_b   1.000
_cell.length_c   1.000
_cell.angle_alpha   90.00
_cell.angle_beta   90.00
_cell.angle_gamma   90.00
#
_symmetry.space_group_name_H-M   'P 1'
#
loop_
_entity.id
_entity.type
_entity.pdbx_description
1 polymer ?
#
loop_
_entity_poly.entity_id
_entity_poly.type
_entity_poly.pdbx_seq_one_letter_code
_entity_poly.pdbx_strand_id
1 'polypeptide(L)'
;MWRLLRVVPLIALAAAAAGLWITFRRAPAVTSDLPRAATALVIAGDGVVGVLDGDAAEARFSDPFGVAVSADGAVYVADGGDAPRIRRISPDGRVSTVAGGDRGFMDGIGTAARFSTPSGLAIDDRGTIYVADTGNNAIRRITADGHVSTIAGDGVAGYQNGPALRARFNGPVGVAVDARGRVIVADTYNDRIRAIDLDGSVRTLAGSGEPGALDGIGSEARFHTPCGVAVDSSGTIHVA
;
A
#
# COMPACT_ATOMS: atom_id res chain seq x y z
N MET A 1 12.31 51.64 -61.86
CA MET A 1 12.70 50.23 -62.07
C MET A 1 13.99 49.96 -61.27
N TRP A 2 14.00 50.07 -59.94
CA TRP A 2 13.68 49.04 -58.92
C TRP A 2 14.34 47.67 -59.17
N ARG A 3 15.48 47.44 -58.49
CA ARG A 3 15.72 46.28 -57.60
C ARG A 3 17.02 46.48 -56.81
N LEU A 4 16.86 46.71 -55.51
CA LEU A 4 17.92 46.49 -54.50
C LEU A 4 18.13 44.98 -54.34
N LEU A 5 19.38 44.54 -54.29
CA LEU A 5 19.76 43.25 -53.70
C LEU A 5 20.78 43.53 -52.60
N ARG A 6 20.30 43.41 -51.36
CA ARG A 6 21.11 43.36 -50.14
C ARG A 6 21.75 41.97 -50.08
N VAL A 7 23.08 41.90 -49.93
CA VAL A 7 23.75 40.68 -49.48
C VAL A 7 24.23 40.95 -48.05
N VAL A 8 23.60 40.25 -47.12
CA VAL A 8 23.92 40.20 -45.68
C VAL A 8 25.04 39.17 -45.49
N PRO A 9 25.99 39.37 -44.55
CA PRO A 9 27.16 38.50 -44.42
C PRO A 9 26.79 37.12 -43.87
N LEU A 10 27.47 36.08 -44.37
CA LEU A 10 27.49 34.76 -43.74
C LEU A 10 28.28 34.84 -42.43
N ILE A 11 27.57 34.74 -41.30
CA ILE A 11 28.16 34.35 -40.02
C ILE A 11 28.13 32.81 -39.98
N ALA A 12 29.30 32.19 -40.02
CA ALA A 12 29.44 30.76 -39.81
C ALA A 12 29.26 30.45 -38.32
N LEU A 13 28.12 29.89 -37.94
CA LEU A 13 27.89 29.33 -36.61
C LEU A 13 28.35 27.86 -36.63
N ALA A 14 29.48 27.56 -36.00
CA ALA A 14 29.93 26.19 -35.78
C ALA A 14 29.06 25.53 -34.71
N ALA A 15 28.14 24.65 -35.12
CA ALA A 15 27.41 23.78 -34.20
C ALA A 15 28.32 22.60 -33.81
N ALA A 16 28.92 22.66 -32.62
CA ALA A 16 29.58 21.51 -32.01
C ALA A 16 28.48 20.55 -31.50
N ALA A 17 28.20 19.51 -32.29
CA ALA A 17 27.38 18.38 -31.85
C ALA A 17 28.18 17.55 -30.83
N ALA A 18 28.03 17.87 -29.54
CA ALA A 18 28.43 16.95 -28.47
C ALA A 18 27.45 15.77 -28.49
N GLY A 19 27.83 14.68 -29.14
CA GLY A 19 27.11 13.41 -29.10
C GLY A 19 27.10 12.87 -27.68
N LEU A 20 26.05 13.17 -26.93
CA LEU A 20 25.74 12.51 -25.67
C LEU A 20 25.29 11.08 -26.00
N TRP A 21 26.21 10.13 -25.92
CA TRP A 21 25.89 8.71 -26.00
C TRP A 21 25.15 8.30 -24.72
N ILE A 22 23.83 8.44 -24.73
CA ILE A 22 23.00 7.80 -23.71
C ILE A 22 23.00 6.31 -24.04
N THR A 23 23.87 5.55 -23.38
CA THR A 23 23.79 4.09 -23.41
C THR A 23 22.52 3.68 -22.66
N PHE A 24 21.45 3.34 -23.38
CA PHE A 24 20.37 2.57 -22.79
C PHE A 24 20.94 1.22 -22.39
N ARG A 25 21.28 1.04 -21.11
CA ARG A 25 21.46 -0.30 -20.55
C ARG A 25 20.09 -0.96 -20.64
N ARG A 26 19.94 -1.86 -21.60
CA ARG A 26 18.82 -2.79 -21.63
C ARG A 26 18.83 -3.51 -20.29
N ALA A 27 17.76 -3.37 -19.50
CA ALA A 27 17.61 -4.15 -18.27
C ALA A 27 17.83 -5.64 -18.63
N PRO A 28 18.55 -6.41 -17.79
CA PRO A 28 18.70 -7.84 -18.04
C PRO A 28 17.31 -8.44 -18.21
N ALA A 29 17.14 -9.29 -19.22
CA ALA A 29 15.90 -10.03 -19.40
C ALA A 29 15.67 -10.85 -18.13
N VAL A 30 14.65 -10.48 -17.36
CA VAL A 30 14.19 -11.28 -16.22
C VAL A 30 13.57 -12.53 -16.82
N THR A 31 14.32 -13.64 -16.83
CA THR A 31 13.74 -14.95 -17.15
C THR A 31 12.77 -15.27 -16.03
N SER A 32 11.49 -15.42 -16.35
CA SER A 32 10.48 -15.76 -15.36
C SER A 32 10.70 -17.21 -14.91
N ASP A 33 11.21 -17.42 -13.70
CA ASP A 33 11.19 -18.72 -13.02
C ASP A 33 9.78 -19.14 -12.58
N LEU A 34 8.76 -18.35 -12.96
CA LEU A 34 7.37 -18.68 -12.71
C LEU A 34 6.94 -19.87 -13.57
N PRO A 35 6.26 -20.86 -12.97
CA PRO A 35 5.75 -22.00 -13.71
C PRO A 35 4.73 -21.54 -14.75
N ARG A 36 4.62 -22.28 -15.87
CA ARG A 36 3.64 -22.00 -16.94
C ARG A 36 2.18 -22.09 -16.48
N ALA A 37 1.93 -22.70 -15.32
CA ALA A 37 0.63 -22.79 -14.67
C ALA A 37 0.82 -22.85 -13.15
N ALA A 38 -0.17 -22.35 -12.39
CA ALA A 38 -0.21 -22.41 -10.94
C ALA A 38 -1.34 -23.33 -10.45
N THR A 39 -1.19 -23.88 -9.25
CA THR A 39 -2.25 -24.61 -8.55
C THR A 39 -2.94 -23.67 -7.57
N ALA A 40 -4.27 -23.67 -7.55
CA ALA A 40 -5.07 -22.99 -6.54
C ALA A 40 -5.46 -23.98 -5.44
N LEU A 41 -5.28 -23.58 -4.18
CA LEU A 41 -5.67 -24.37 -3.00
C LEU A 41 -6.44 -23.48 -2.03
N VAL A 42 -7.53 -24.00 -1.48
CA VAL A 42 -8.23 -23.38 -0.35
C VAL A 42 -7.44 -23.72 0.92
N ILE A 43 -6.88 -22.70 1.56
CA ILE A 43 -6.11 -22.85 2.81
C ILE A 43 -6.97 -22.70 4.07
N ALA A 44 -8.13 -22.04 3.96
CA ALA A 44 -9.16 -21.93 4.99
C ALA A 44 -10.48 -21.42 4.40
N GLY A 45 -11.60 -21.68 5.06
CA GLY A 45 -12.94 -21.29 4.63
C GLY A 45 -13.80 -22.48 4.19
N ASP A 46 -15.04 -22.55 4.69
CA ASP A 46 -16.06 -23.51 4.22
C ASP A 46 -16.91 -22.99 3.05
N GLY A 47 -16.65 -21.75 2.59
CA GLY A 47 -17.40 -21.07 1.52
C GLY A 47 -18.70 -20.39 1.98
N VAL A 48 -19.02 -20.43 3.28
CA VAL A 48 -20.17 -19.76 3.88
C VAL A 48 -19.71 -18.48 4.58
N VAL A 49 -20.41 -17.38 4.31
CA VAL A 49 -20.19 -16.09 4.98
C VAL A 49 -20.34 -16.26 6.49
N GLY A 50 -19.35 -15.79 7.25
CA GLY A 50 -19.41 -15.79 8.71
C GLY A 50 -18.09 -15.42 9.38
N VAL A 51 -18.03 -15.64 10.69
CA VAL A 51 -16.88 -15.27 11.55
C VAL A 51 -16.37 -16.42 12.40
N LEU A 52 -16.70 -17.66 12.02
CA LEU A 52 -16.35 -18.85 12.78
C LEU A 52 -14.82 -19.05 12.76
N ASP A 53 -14.22 -19.06 13.94
CA ASP A 53 -12.84 -19.52 14.18
C ASP A 53 -12.84 -21.05 14.39
N GLY A 54 -11.68 -21.69 14.28
CA GLY A 54 -11.56 -23.15 14.42
C GLY A 54 -10.61 -23.76 13.39
N ASP A 55 -10.86 -25.00 13.00
CA ASP A 55 -10.08 -25.66 11.96
C ASP A 55 -10.32 -25.00 10.60
N ALA A 56 -9.29 -24.91 9.76
CA ALA A 56 -9.32 -24.19 8.49
C ALA A 56 -10.49 -24.59 7.58
N ALA A 57 -10.84 -25.88 7.54
CA ALA A 57 -11.91 -26.39 6.69
C ALA A 57 -13.32 -25.99 7.17
N GLU A 58 -13.47 -25.58 8.42
CA GLU A 58 -14.75 -25.20 9.03
C GLU A 58 -14.85 -23.70 9.31
N ALA A 59 -13.70 -23.01 9.34
CA ALA A 59 -13.65 -21.57 9.58
C ALA A 59 -14.46 -20.80 8.53
N ARG A 60 -15.02 -19.66 8.95
CA ARG A 60 -15.80 -18.78 8.08
C ARG A 60 -15.19 -17.39 8.02
N PHE A 61 -15.21 -16.83 6.82
CA PHE A 61 -14.82 -15.46 6.51
C PHE A 61 -16.04 -14.75 5.93
N SER A 62 -16.15 -13.45 6.18
CA SER A 62 -17.30 -12.68 5.70
C SER A 62 -16.99 -11.93 4.41
N ASP A 63 -15.91 -11.16 4.39
CA ASP A 63 -15.47 -10.40 3.22
C ASP A 63 -13.94 -10.20 3.23
N PRO A 64 -13.15 -11.24 2.92
CA PRO A 64 -11.69 -11.16 2.97
C PRO A 64 -11.14 -10.27 1.85
N PHE A 65 -10.44 -9.19 2.20
CA PHE A 65 -9.85 -8.22 1.26
C PHE A 65 -8.36 -8.45 1.01
N GLY A 66 -7.53 -8.24 2.03
CA GLY A 66 -6.08 -8.32 1.93
C GLY A 66 -5.51 -9.45 2.76
N VAL A 67 -4.36 -9.94 2.33
CA VAL A 67 -3.60 -10.98 3.03
C VAL A 67 -2.14 -10.57 3.21
N ALA A 68 -1.52 -11.01 4.30
CA ALA A 68 -0.09 -10.91 4.52
C ALA A 68 0.44 -12.20 5.13
N VAL A 69 1.61 -12.64 4.71
CA VAL A 69 2.24 -13.87 5.21
C VAL A 69 3.42 -13.48 6.09
N SER A 70 3.44 -13.98 7.33
CA SER A 70 4.57 -13.77 8.25
C SER A 70 5.71 -14.76 7.98
N ALA A 71 6.90 -14.46 8.50
CA ALA A 71 8.10 -15.28 8.30
C ALA A 71 7.99 -16.71 8.86
N ASP A 72 7.12 -16.95 9.84
CA ASP A 72 6.79 -18.28 10.38
C ASP A 72 5.77 -19.06 9.51
N GLY A 73 5.28 -18.45 8.42
CA GLY A 73 4.33 -19.05 7.49
C GLY A 73 2.87 -18.87 7.87
N ALA A 74 2.54 -18.13 8.93
CA ALA A 74 1.15 -17.81 9.21
C ALA A 74 0.59 -16.80 8.20
N VAL A 75 -0.70 -16.93 7.86
CA VAL A 75 -1.39 -16.03 6.95
C VAL A 75 -2.35 -15.16 7.74
N TYR A 76 -2.21 -13.85 7.61
CA TYR A 76 -3.13 -12.87 8.18
C TYR A 76 -4.08 -12.38 7.10
N VAL A 77 -5.36 -12.23 7.47
CA VAL A 77 -6.44 -11.85 6.55
C VAL A 77 -7.19 -10.67 7.14
N ALA A 78 -7.38 -9.62 6.34
CA ALA A 78 -8.31 -8.55 6.66
C ALA A 78 -9.71 -8.97 6.21
N ASP A 79 -10.56 -9.35 7.16
CA ASP A 79 -11.92 -9.80 6.94
C ASP A 79 -12.86 -8.62 7.21
N GLY A 80 -13.26 -7.93 6.14
CA GLY A 80 -13.85 -6.59 6.17
C GLY A 80 -15.37 -6.51 6.24
N GLY A 81 -16.05 -7.65 6.45
CA GLY A 81 -17.51 -7.75 6.44
C GLY A 81 -18.22 -6.99 7.57
N ASP A 82 -19.45 -7.39 7.91
CA ASP A 82 -20.26 -6.68 8.92
C ASP A 82 -19.66 -6.69 10.33
N ALA A 83 -18.82 -7.68 10.63
CA ALA A 83 -18.06 -7.82 11.86
C ALA A 83 -16.55 -7.79 11.56
N PRO A 84 -15.97 -6.62 11.23
CA PRO A 84 -14.65 -6.50 10.65
C PRO A 84 -13.54 -6.95 11.62
N ARG A 85 -12.63 -7.79 11.12
CA ARG A 85 -11.61 -8.50 11.90
C ARG A 85 -10.29 -8.61 11.15
N ILE A 86 -9.21 -8.69 11.91
CA ILE A 86 -7.96 -9.28 11.42
C ILE A 86 -7.93 -10.73 11.90
N ARG A 87 -7.83 -11.68 10.97
CA ARG A 87 -7.83 -13.12 11.23
C ARG A 87 -6.42 -13.66 10.97
N ARG A 88 -6.03 -14.70 11.71
CA ARG A 88 -4.77 -15.44 11.51
C ARG A 88 -5.08 -16.89 11.22
N ILE A 89 -4.45 -17.43 10.18
CA ILE A 89 -4.38 -18.85 9.83
C ILE A 89 -2.97 -19.31 10.18
N SER A 90 -2.82 -20.19 11.17
CA SER A 90 -1.51 -20.77 11.50
C SER A 90 -1.08 -21.81 10.46
N PRO A 91 0.23 -22.11 10.38
CA PRO A 91 0.75 -23.17 9.50
C PRO A 91 0.14 -24.56 9.74
N ASP A 92 -0.38 -24.82 10.94
CA ASP A 92 -1.10 -26.06 11.29
C ASP A 92 -2.58 -26.07 10.86
N GLY A 93 -3.05 -25.01 10.19
CA GLY A 93 -4.40 -24.92 9.66
C GLY A 93 -5.45 -24.46 10.66
N ARG A 94 -5.07 -23.80 11.76
CA ARG A 94 -6.05 -23.21 12.69
C ARG A 94 -6.33 -21.74 12.39
N VAL A 95 -7.60 -21.36 12.36
CA VAL A 95 -8.07 -19.98 12.20
C VAL A 95 -8.45 -19.39 13.54
N SER A 96 -7.99 -18.16 13.80
CA SER A 96 -8.30 -17.39 15.00
C SER A 96 -8.46 -15.90 14.69
N THR A 97 -9.33 -15.22 15.44
CA THR A 97 -9.41 -13.76 15.43
C THR A 97 -8.25 -13.15 16.22
N VAL A 98 -7.48 -12.28 15.58
CA VAL A 98 -6.39 -11.51 16.23
C VAL A 98 -6.96 -10.27 16.91
N ALA A 99 -7.78 -9.50 16.19
CA ALA A 99 -8.41 -8.29 16.69
C ALA A 99 -9.67 -7.94 15.90
N GLY A 100 -10.51 -7.07 16.47
CA GLY A 100 -11.76 -6.64 15.87
C GLY A 100 -12.97 -7.49 16.27
N GLY A 101 -14.10 -7.22 15.63
CA GLY A 101 -15.36 -7.92 15.90
C GLY A 101 -16.58 -7.03 15.72
N ASP A 102 -16.47 -5.75 16.05
CA ASP A 102 -17.48 -4.73 15.81
C ASP A 102 -16.94 -3.66 14.87
N ARG A 103 -17.84 -3.10 14.04
CA ARG A 103 -17.52 -1.94 13.20
C ARG A 103 -17.34 -0.68 14.06
N GLY A 104 -16.33 0.13 13.74
CA GLY A 104 -16.09 1.44 14.35
C GLY A 104 -14.62 1.83 14.36
N PHE A 105 -14.30 2.95 15.02
CA PHE A 105 -12.93 3.48 15.13
C PHE A 105 -12.50 3.53 16.60
N MET A 106 -11.94 2.44 17.10
CA MET A 106 -11.54 2.32 18.51
C MET A 106 -10.25 1.49 18.63
N ASP A 107 -9.27 2.03 19.35
CA ASP A 107 -8.06 1.31 19.77
C ASP A 107 -8.39 0.37 20.94
N GLY A 108 -7.59 -0.67 21.14
CA GLY A 108 -7.83 -1.65 22.20
C GLY A 108 -7.11 -2.97 21.96
N ILE A 109 -7.28 -3.91 22.88
CA ILE A 109 -6.67 -5.24 22.79
C ILE A 109 -7.68 -6.23 22.22
N GLY A 110 -7.27 -6.98 21.19
CA GLY A 110 -8.07 -8.05 20.60
C GLY A 110 -9.44 -7.57 20.12
N THR A 111 -10.50 -8.19 20.64
CA THR A 111 -11.89 -7.90 20.24
C THR A 111 -12.43 -6.57 20.78
N ALA A 112 -11.70 -5.88 21.67
CA ALA A 112 -12.08 -4.54 22.12
C ALA A 112 -11.77 -3.48 21.05
N ALA A 113 -10.80 -3.73 20.17
CA ALA A 113 -10.52 -2.86 19.04
C ALA A 113 -11.64 -2.92 18.01
N ARG A 114 -11.86 -1.83 17.29
CA ARG A 114 -12.85 -1.74 16.22
C ARG A 114 -12.21 -1.23 14.93
N PHE A 115 -12.66 -1.79 13.82
CA PHE A 115 -12.25 -1.45 12.46
C PHE A 115 -13.46 -1.08 11.60
N SER A 116 -13.24 -0.50 10.44
CA SER A 116 -14.27 -0.27 9.44
C SER A 116 -13.69 -0.58 8.06
N THR A 117 -14.05 -1.73 7.51
CA THR A 117 -13.55 -2.22 6.21
C THR A 117 -12.01 -2.20 6.15
N PRO A 118 -11.30 -2.93 7.04
CA PRO A 118 -9.86 -3.11 6.90
C PRO A 118 -9.56 -3.81 5.56
N SER A 119 -8.60 -3.31 4.78
CA SER A 119 -8.26 -3.89 3.48
C SER A 119 -6.81 -4.37 3.41
N GLY A 120 -5.85 -3.46 3.33
CA GLY A 120 -4.44 -3.79 3.15
C GLY A 120 -3.78 -4.23 4.45
N LEU A 121 -2.91 -5.23 4.36
CA LEU A 121 -2.06 -5.69 5.45
C LEU A 121 -0.59 -5.68 5.05
N ALA A 122 0.27 -5.30 6.00
CA ALA A 122 1.71 -5.50 5.91
C ALA A 122 2.25 -5.97 7.26
N ILE A 123 3.34 -6.75 7.25
CA ILE A 123 3.96 -7.29 8.47
C ILE A 123 5.43 -6.90 8.44
N ASP A 124 5.93 -6.32 9.54
CA ASP A 124 7.37 -6.04 9.68
C ASP A 124 8.15 -7.28 10.17
N ASP A 125 9.48 -7.18 10.16
CA ASP A 125 10.38 -8.25 10.61
C ASP A 125 10.20 -8.63 12.10
N ARG A 126 9.47 -7.83 12.87
CA ARG A 126 9.15 -8.09 14.28
C ARG A 126 7.79 -8.75 14.46
N GLY A 127 7.06 -9.01 13.37
CA GLY A 127 5.70 -9.57 13.39
C GLY A 127 4.61 -8.54 13.72
N THR A 128 4.92 -7.25 13.69
CA THR A 128 3.93 -6.18 13.85
C THR A 128 3.10 -6.09 12.58
N ILE A 129 1.77 -6.10 12.71
CA ILE A 129 0.85 -5.99 11.58
C ILE A 129 0.44 -4.53 11.43
N TYR A 130 0.52 -4.02 10.21
CA TYR A 130 0.02 -2.72 9.80
C TYR A 130 -1.23 -2.93 8.96
N VAL A 131 -2.28 -2.16 9.27
CA VAL A 131 -3.61 -2.31 8.67
C VAL A 131 -4.01 -0.98 8.05
N ALA A 132 -4.37 -1.01 6.77
CA ALA A 132 -5.15 0.06 6.17
C ALA A 132 -6.62 -0.13 6.60
N ASP A 133 -7.07 0.69 7.54
CA ASP A 133 -8.43 0.68 8.08
C ASP A 133 -9.28 1.65 7.25
N THR A 134 -9.59 1.21 6.04
CA THR A 134 -10.01 2.04 4.90
C THR A 134 -11.23 2.89 5.20
N GLY A 135 -12.26 2.29 5.78
CA GLY A 135 -13.50 2.98 6.16
C GLY A 135 -13.32 3.95 7.34
N ASN A 136 -12.24 3.83 8.09
CA ASN A 136 -11.87 4.77 9.16
C ASN A 136 -10.83 5.79 8.71
N ASN A 137 -10.37 5.80 7.45
CA ASN A 137 -9.38 6.75 6.95
C ASN A 137 -8.09 6.79 7.80
N ALA A 138 -7.69 5.63 8.33
CA ALA A 138 -6.61 5.53 9.30
C ALA A 138 -5.71 4.32 9.01
N ILE A 139 -4.46 4.42 9.48
CA ILE A 139 -3.53 3.30 9.51
C ILE A 139 -3.38 2.83 10.95
N ARG A 140 -3.61 1.54 11.16
CA ARG A 140 -3.59 0.90 12.47
C ARG A 140 -2.38 -0.02 12.56
N ARG A 141 -1.90 -0.25 13.78
CA ARG A 141 -0.81 -1.18 14.09
C ARG A 141 -1.29 -2.17 15.13
N ILE A 142 -0.99 -3.45 14.94
CA ILE A 142 -1.29 -4.55 15.86
C ILE A 142 0.03 -5.21 16.25
N THR A 143 0.32 -5.24 17.55
CA THR A 143 1.48 -5.93 18.11
C THR A 143 1.18 -7.42 18.33
N ALA A 144 2.21 -8.22 18.61
CA ALA A 144 2.09 -9.67 18.79
C ALA A 144 1.14 -10.09 19.93
N ASP A 145 0.95 -9.24 20.94
CA ASP A 145 -0.01 -9.42 22.05
C ASP A 145 -1.43 -8.94 21.71
N GLY A 146 -1.70 -8.55 20.45
CA GLY A 146 -3.01 -8.15 19.97
C GLY A 146 -3.41 -6.72 20.32
N HIS A 147 -2.48 -5.88 20.77
CA HIS A 147 -2.76 -4.48 21.07
C HIS A 147 -2.85 -3.65 19.77
N VAL A 148 -4.04 -3.12 19.49
CA VAL A 148 -4.31 -2.25 18.35
C VAL A 148 -4.15 -0.79 18.74
N SER A 149 -3.33 -0.06 18.00
CA SER A 149 -3.15 1.39 18.13
C SER A 149 -3.24 2.09 16.78
N THR A 150 -3.86 3.26 16.73
CA THR A 150 -3.83 4.14 15.57
C THR A 150 -2.46 4.80 15.46
N ILE A 151 -1.80 4.68 14.30
CA ILE A 151 -0.47 5.29 14.08
C ILE A 151 -0.53 6.51 13.16
N ALA A 152 -1.56 6.63 12.32
CA ALA A 152 -1.82 7.80 11.50
C ALA A 152 -3.29 7.88 11.08
N GLY A 153 -3.79 9.09 10.85
CA GLY A 153 -5.19 9.35 10.50
C GLY A 153 -6.01 9.82 11.70
N ASP A 154 -6.86 10.83 11.50
CA ASP A 154 -7.75 11.39 12.53
C ASP A 154 -9.19 10.83 12.46
N GLY A 155 -9.45 9.87 11.57
CA GLY A 155 -10.78 9.31 11.33
C GLY A 155 -11.60 10.02 10.25
N VAL A 156 -11.16 11.20 9.79
CA VAL A 156 -11.89 12.05 8.85
C VAL A 156 -11.30 11.94 7.45
N ALA A 157 -12.15 11.61 6.48
CA ALA A 157 -11.77 11.58 5.07
C ALA A 157 -11.25 12.95 4.61
N GLY A 158 -10.09 12.96 3.95
CA GLY A 158 -9.51 14.15 3.34
C GLY A 158 -8.02 14.02 3.09
N TYR A 159 -7.35 15.12 2.78
CA TYR A 159 -5.91 15.14 2.55
C TYR A 159 -5.22 16.15 3.48
N GLN A 160 -4.35 15.65 4.36
CA GLN A 160 -3.51 16.48 5.20
C GLN A 160 -2.21 15.74 5.56
N ASN A 161 -1.07 16.37 5.28
CA ASN A 161 0.26 15.98 5.75
C ASN A 161 0.56 16.58 7.15
N GLY A 162 1.66 16.16 7.77
CA GLY A 162 2.12 16.67 9.07
C GLY A 162 2.15 15.59 10.15
N PRO A 163 1.97 15.94 11.44
CA PRO A 163 1.96 14.95 12.53
C PRO A 163 0.94 13.84 12.28
N ALA A 164 1.33 12.58 12.47
CA ALA A 164 0.58 11.43 11.96
C ALA A 164 -0.85 11.31 12.50
N LEU A 165 -1.08 11.61 13.78
CA LEU A 165 -2.41 11.61 14.39
C LEU A 165 -3.29 12.80 13.98
N ARG A 166 -2.76 13.75 13.21
CA ARG A 166 -3.49 14.88 12.61
C ARG A 166 -3.50 14.81 11.08
N ALA A 167 -2.81 13.83 10.51
CA ALA A 167 -2.85 13.60 9.08
C ALA A 167 -4.25 13.09 8.69
N ARG A 168 -4.67 13.40 7.47
CA ARG A 168 -5.93 12.91 6.90
C ARG A 168 -5.63 12.09 5.67
N PHE A 169 -6.28 10.94 5.58
CA PHE A 169 -6.32 10.07 4.41
C PHE A 169 -7.75 10.04 3.86
N ASN A 170 -7.93 9.55 2.64
CA ASN A 170 -9.23 9.35 2.05
C ASN A 170 -9.28 7.95 1.45
N GLY A 171 -9.85 7.01 2.21
CA GLY A 171 -9.89 5.59 1.87
C GLY A 171 -8.51 5.01 1.55
N PRO A 172 -7.55 4.99 2.50
CA PRO A 172 -6.28 4.33 2.26
C PRO A 172 -6.52 2.82 2.08
N VAL A 173 -6.10 2.22 0.95
CA VAL A 173 -6.37 0.79 0.67
C VAL A 173 -5.13 -0.07 0.86
N GLY A 174 -4.02 0.32 0.23
CA GLY A 174 -2.78 -0.42 0.25
C GLY A 174 -1.84 0.07 1.35
N VAL A 175 -1.15 -0.87 2.01
CA VAL A 175 -0.10 -0.57 2.98
C VAL A 175 1.10 -1.49 2.77
N ALA A 176 2.31 -0.96 2.91
CA ALA A 176 3.56 -1.71 2.93
C ALA A 176 4.48 -1.14 4.01
N VAL A 177 5.46 -1.92 4.48
CA VAL A 177 6.47 -1.46 5.43
C VAL A 177 7.86 -1.73 4.86
N ASP A 178 8.75 -0.76 4.93
CA ASP A 178 10.14 -0.93 4.48
C ASP A 178 11.04 -1.50 5.58
N ALA A 179 12.26 -1.93 5.23
CA ALA A 179 13.23 -2.49 6.17
C ALA A 179 13.68 -1.52 7.29
N ARG A 180 13.34 -0.22 7.19
CA ARG A 180 13.60 0.78 8.23
C ARG A 180 12.39 0.98 9.13
N GLY A 181 11.24 0.37 8.83
CA GLY A 181 10.00 0.50 9.57
C GLY A 181 9.13 1.69 9.15
N ARG A 182 9.42 2.34 8.01
CA ARG A 182 8.52 3.35 7.43
C ARG A 182 7.33 2.64 6.80
N VAL A 183 6.15 3.19 7.02
CA VAL A 183 4.91 2.66 6.42
C VAL A 183 4.57 3.45 5.16
N ILE A 184 4.41 2.75 4.05
CA ILE A 184 3.98 3.30 2.76
C ILE A 184 2.50 3.03 2.60
N VAL A 185 1.75 4.04 2.18
CA VAL A 185 0.29 4.03 2.11
C VAL A 185 -0.15 4.45 0.72
N ALA A 186 -1.01 3.65 0.09
CA ALA A 186 -1.79 4.08 -1.05
C ALA A 186 -3.02 4.84 -0.52
N ASP A 187 -2.97 6.16 -0.58
CA ASP A 187 -4.07 7.05 -0.18
C ASP A 187 -5.03 7.18 -1.37
N THR A 188 -5.81 6.11 -1.58
CA THR A 188 -6.43 5.75 -2.87
C THR A 188 -7.32 6.86 -3.43
N TYR A 189 -8.24 7.42 -2.64
CA TYR A 189 -9.12 8.47 -3.14
C TYR A 189 -8.52 9.88 -3.07
N ASN A 190 -7.24 9.98 -2.68
CA ASN A 190 -6.44 11.19 -2.82
C ASN A 190 -5.41 11.08 -3.94
N ASP A 191 -5.41 10.00 -4.74
CA ASP A 191 -4.48 9.74 -5.85
C ASP A 191 -3.00 9.94 -5.48
N ARG A 192 -2.61 9.48 -4.28
CA ARG A 192 -1.28 9.72 -3.69
C ARG A 192 -0.69 8.49 -3.04
N ILE A 193 0.63 8.38 -3.13
CA ILE A 193 1.43 7.49 -2.30
C ILE A 193 2.06 8.30 -1.19
N ARG A 194 1.85 7.87 0.05
CA ARG A 194 2.26 8.59 1.26
C ARG A 194 3.13 7.73 2.16
N ALA A 195 3.97 8.37 2.95
CA ALA A 195 4.81 7.71 3.93
C ALA A 195 4.46 8.20 5.33
N ILE A 196 4.40 7.27 6.29
CA ILE A 196 4.45 7.52 7.72
C ILE A 196 5.90 7.27 8.16
N ASP A 197 6.62 8.34 8.46
CA ASP A 197 8.03 8.29 8.87
C ASP A 197 8.18 7.95 10.37
N LEU A 198 9.38 7.49 10.73
CA LEU A 198 9.73 7.08 12.11
C LEU A 198 9.65 8.22 13.13
N ASP A 199 9.70 9.47 12.66
CA ASP A 199 9.53 10.67 13.49
C ASP A 199 8.05 10.99 13.78
N GLY A 200 7.13 10.15 13.30
CA GLY A 200 5.69 10.35 13.47
C GLY A 200 5.10 11.41 12.55
N SER A 201 5.78 11.74 11.44
CA SER A 201 5.24 12.61 10.40
C SER A 201 4.68 11.81 9.22
N VAL A 202 3.71 12.40 8.53
CA VAL A 202 3.17 11.88 7.27
C VAL A 202 3.43 12.88 6.15
N ARG A 203 3.99 12.39 5.04
CA ARG A 203 4.26 13.19 3.84
C ARG A 203 3.88 12.44 2.57
N THR A 204 3.65 13.21 1.51
CA THR A 204 3.46 12.66 0.16
C THR A 204 4.80 12.26 -0.43
N LEU A 205 4.89 11.04 -0.95
CA LEU A 205 6.02 10.55 -1.72
C LEU A 205 5.86 10.86 -3.20
N ALA A 206 4.69 10.55 -3.75
CA ALA A 206 4.33 10.75 -5.14
C ALA A 206 2.82 10.94 -5.32
N GLY A 207 2.41 11.57 -6.42
CA GLY A 207 1.01 11.80 -6.76
C GLY A 207 0.60 13.26 -6.60
N SER A 208 0.02 13.83 -7.66
CA SER A 208 -0.48 15.20 -7.69
C SER A 208 -1.81 15.36 -6.94
N GLY A 209 -2.59 14.28 -6.80
CA GLY A 209 -4.01 14.32 -6.41
C GLY A 209 -4.99 14.51 -7.56
N GLU A 210 -4.48 14.56 -8.80
CA GLU A 210 -5.30 14.54 -10.00
C GLU A 210 -5.19 13.14 -10.63
N PRO A 211 -6.33 12.47 -10.89
CA PRO A 211 -6.35 11.18 -11.56
C PRO A 211 -5.55 11.16 -12.86
N GLY A 212 -4.73 10.12 -13.07
CA GLY A 212 -4.02 9.90 -14.32
C GLY A 212 -2.93 8.84 -14.26
N ALA A 213 -2.21 8.69 -15.37
CA ALA A 213 -1.04 7.81 -15.50
C ALA A 213 0.11 8.61 -16.12
N LEU A 214 0.65 9.55 -15.34
CA LEU A 214 1.73 10.44 -15.79
C LEU A 214 2.97 10.16 -14.95
N ASP A 215 4.07 9.84 -15.62
CA ASP A 215 5.38 9.75 -14.99
C ASP A 215 5.85 11.14 -14.52
N GLY A 216 6.52 11.19 -13.38
CA GLY A 216 7.05 12.42 -12.82
C GLY A 216 7.75 12.19 -11.49
N ILE A 217 8.37 13.25 -10.97
CA ILE A 217 8.99 13.20 -9.65
C ILE A 217 7.99 13.74 -8.61
N GLY A 218 7.75 12.95 -7.56
CA GLY A 218 6.91 13.39 -6.45
C GLY A 218 5.50 13.77 -6.89
N SER A 219 5.11 15.03 -6.61
CA SER A 219 3.78 15.55 -6.94
C SER A 219 3.53 15.80 -8.43
N GLU A 220 4.55 15.62 -9.29
CA GLU A 220 4.35 15.68 -10.75
C GLU A 220 3.76 14.38 -11.31
N ALA A 221 4.03 13.25 -10.64
CA ALA A 221 3.45 11.97 -11.02
C ALA A 221 1.93 11.97 -10.78
N ARG A 222 1.20 11.21 -11.61
CA ARG A 222 -0.25 11.02 -11.45
C ARG A 222 -0.57 9.55 -11.32
N PHE A 223 -1.44 9.25 -10.38
CA PHE A 223 -2.07 7.95 -10.20
C PHE A 223 -3.57 8.11 -10.41
N HIS A 224 -4.28 7.02 -10.68
CA HIS A 224 -5.72 7.00 -10.67
C HIS A 224 -6.16 5.87 -9.74
N THR A 225 -6.60 6.24 -8.54
CA THR A 225 -7.01 5.32 -7.48
C THR A 225 -5.98 4.23 -7.19
N PRO A 226 -4.73 4.58 -6.81
CA PRO A 226 -3.72 3.57 -6.51
C PRO A 226 -4.20 2.70 -5.35
N CYS A 227 -4.14 1.37 -5.51
CA CYS A 227 -4.74 0.43 -4.55
C CYS A 227 -3.72 -0.54 -3.96
N GLY A 228 -2.63 -0.81 -4.67
CA GLY A 228 -1.54 -1.67 -4.21
C GLY A 228 -0.26 -0.90 -4.01
N VAL A 229 0.45 -1.19 -2.91
CA VAL A 229 1.84 -0.76 -2.69
C VAL A 229 2.67 -1.92 -2.20
N ALA A 230 3.88 -2.06 -2.72
CA ALA A 230 4.88 -3.00 -2.23
C ALA A 230 6.25 -2.32 -2.20
N VAL A 231 7.11 -2.72 -1.26
CA VAL A 231 8.50 -2.24 -1.19
C VAL A 231 9.41 -3.43 -1.37
N ASP A 232 10.35 -3.34 -2.32
CA ASP A 232 11.35 -4.40 -2.50
C ASP A 232 12.58 -4.19 -1.60
N SER A 233 13.46 -5.20 -1.59
CA SER A 233 14.69 -5.18 -0.77
C SER A 233 15.67 -4.04 -1.09
N SER A 234 15.54 -3.40 -2.26
CA SER A 234 16.33 -2.22 -2.61
C SER A 234 15.73 -0.91 -2.08
N GLY A 235 14.48 -0.97 -1.57
CA GLY A 235 13.70 0.18 -1.14
C GLY A 235 12.89 0.83 -2.27
N THR A 236 12.79 0.20 -3.44
CA THR A 236 11.92 0.66 -4.52
C THR A 236 10.46 0.38 -4.16
N ILE A 237 9.60 1.38 -4.36
CA ILE A 237 8.16 1.28 -4.12
C ILE A 237 7.47 0.97 -5.45
N HIS A 238 6.73 -0.13 -5.49
CA HIS A 238 5.90 -0.56 -6.61
C HIS A 238 4.45 -0.19 -6.30
N VAL A 239 3.74 0.33 -7.31
CA VAL A 239 2.37 0.85 -7.16
C VAL A 239 1.48 0.21 -8.22
N ALA A 240 0.27 -0.20 -7.83
CA ALA A 240 -0.77 -0.72 -8.71
C ALA A 240 -1.98 0.22 -8.75
#